data_AF-A0A2J4ZB93-F1
#
_entry.id   AF-A0A2J4ZB93-F1
#
_cell.length_a   1.000
_cell.length_b   1.000
_cell.length_c   1.000
_cell.angle_alpha   90.00
_cell.angle_beta   90.00
_cell.angle_gamma   90.00
#
_symmetry.space_group_name_H-M   'P 1'
#
loop_
_entity.id
_entity.type
_entity.pdbx_description
1 polymer ?
#
loop_
_entity_poly.entity_id
_entity_poly.type
_entity_poly.pdbx_seq_one_letter_code
_entity_poly.pdbx_strand_id
1 'polypeptide(L)' 'MHGTVLPQNKKGWQASLDLQFQFLGGKTTLASRRHVGPLTVQRPFYPEEETCHLYLLHPPGGIVGGDE' A
#
# COMPACT_ATOMS: atom_id res chain seq x y z
N MET A 1 -16.46 15.11 39.00
CA MET A 1 -15.35 14.59 38.16
C MET A 1 -15.96 13.71 37.09
N HIS A 2 -16.29 14.25 35.92
CA HIS A 2 -16.68 13.46 34.75
C HIS A 2 -15.99 14.08 33.55
N GLY A 3 -14.81 13.55 33.22
CA GLY A 3 -14.11 13.88 31.98
C GLY A 3 -14.80 13.14 30.84
N THR A 4 -15.55 13.88 30.02
CA THR A 4 -16.11 13.37 28.76
C THR A 4 -14.94 13.04 27.83
N VAL A 5 -14.65 11.75 27.64
CA VAL A 5 -13.74 11.29 26.60
C VAL A 5 -14.47 11.47 25.27
N LEU A 6 -14.09 12.51 24.51
CA LEU A 6 -14.54 12.66 23.13
C LEU A 6 -13.95 11.49 22.31
N PRO A 7 -14.73 10.85 21.40
CA PRO A 7 -14.18 9.85 20.51
C PRO A 7 -13.08 10.50 19.68
N GLN A 8 -11.87 9.97 19.81
CA GLN A 8 -10.71 10.43 19.10
C GLN A 8 -10.94 10.13 17.62
N ASN A 9 -11.36 11.16 16.87
CA ASN A 9 -11.61 11.06 15.44
C ASN A 9 -10.26 10.75 14.77
N LYS A 10 -9.97 9.47 14.58
CA LYS A 10 -8.77 8.99 13.88
C LYS A 10 -8.91 9.39 12.42
N LYS A 11 -8.46 10.61 12.08
CA LYS A 11 -8.37 11.12 10.71
C LYS A 11 -7.14 10.53 10.00
N GLY A 12 -7.05 9.21 9.94
CA GLY A 12 -6.09 8.57 9.04
C GLY A 12 -6.61 8.53 7.62
N TRP A 13 -5.70 8.36 6.68
CA TRP A 13 -6.05 8.10 5.29
C TRP A 13 -6.57 6.68 5.18
N GLN A 14 -7.72 6.52 4.52
CA GLN A 14 -8.22 5.21 4.11
C GLN A 14 -7.62 4.87 2.75
N ALA A 15 -6.97 3.72 2.65
CA ALA A 15 -6.38 3.27 1.41
C ALA A 15 -6.59 1.77 1.17
N SER A 16 -6.62 1.38 -0.10
CA SER A 16 -6.57 -0.03 -0.46
C SER A 16 -5.73 -0.24 -1.70
N LEU A 17 -5.09 -1.41 -1.77
CA LEU A 17 -4.37 -1.89 -2.94
C LEU A 17 -4.85 -3.28 -3.29
N ASP A 18 -5.18 -3.46 -4.57
CA ASP A 18 -5.39 -4.76 -5.19
C ASP A 18 -4.26 -4.95 -6.21
N LEU A 19 -3.44 -5.98 -5.97
CA LEU A 19 -2.29 -6.35 -6.79
C LEU A 19 -2.46 -7.80 -7.22
N GLN A 20 -2.44 -8.03 -8.52
CA GLN A 20 -2.51 -9.38 -9.09
C GLN A 20 -1.19 -9.73 -9.74
N PHE A 21 -0.64 -10.88 -9.35
CA PHE A 21 0.61 -11.40 -9.89
C PHE A 21 0.36 -12.66 -10.70
N GLN A 22 1.17 -12.84 -11.73
CA GLN A 22 1.17 -14.06 -12.54
C GLN A 22 2.59 -14.45 -12.89
N PHE A 23 2.83 -15.74 -13.12
CA PHE A 23 4.09 -16.21 -13.67
C PHE A 23 4.05 -16.12 -15.20
N LEU A 24 4.92 -15.29 -15.80
CA LEU A 24 4.98 -15.07 -17.24
C LEU A 24 6.42 -14.81 -17.69
N GLY A 25 6.85 -15.49 -18.76
CA GLY A 25 8.18 -15.27 -19.33
C GLY A 25 9.33 -15.65 -18.38
N GLY A 26 9.13 -16.69 -17.57
CA GLY A 26 10.14 -17.18 -16.61
C GLY A 26 10.24 -16.39 -15.32
N LYS A 27 9.32 -15.45 -15.05
CA LYS A 27 9.34 -14.66 -13.82
C LYS A 27 7.94 -14.31 -13.32
N THR A 28 7.84 -13.95 -12.04
CA THR A 28 6.60 -13.38 -11.49
C THR A 28 6.43 -11.97 -12.05
N THR A 29 5.23 -11.57 -12.46
CA THR A 29 4.95 -10.26 -13.04
C THR A 29 3.71 -9.65 -12.42
N LEU A 30 3.69 -8.32 -12.25
CA LEU A 30 2.49 -7.59 -11.82
C LEU A 30 1.53 -7.46 -13.02
N ALA A 31 0.49 -8.27 -13.04
CA ALA A 31 -0.49 -8.34 -14.12
C ALA A 31 -1.51 -7.19 -14.05
N SER A 32 -1.94 -6.83 -12.84
CA SER A 32 -2.86 -5.72 -12.63
C SER A 32 -2.62 -5.03 -11.29
N ARG A 33 -3.01 -3.75 -11.24
CA ARG A 33 -2.96 -2.92 -10.04
C ARG A 33 -4.15 -1.98 -9.99
N ARG A 34 -4.87 -1.98 -8.88
CA ARG A 34 -5.88 -0.96 -8.55
C ARG A 34 -5.57 -0.39 -7.17
N HIS A 35 -5.88 0.88 -6.96
CA HIS A 35 -5.69 1.53 -5.67
C HIS A 35 -6.82 2.50 -5.37
N VAL A 36 -7.08 2.69 -4.09
CA VAL A 36 -7.94 3.74 -3.54
C VAL A 36 -7.12 4.50 -2.50
N GLY A 37 -7.29 5.81 -2.44
CA GLY A 37 -6.54 6.65 -1.52
C GLY A 37 -5.08 6.82 -1.93
N PRO A 38 -4.20 7.25 -1.01
CA PRO A 38 -2.84 7.65 -1.35
C PRO A 38 -1.89 6.47 -1.61
N LEU A 39 -2.23 5.24 -1.21
CA LEU A 39 -1.32 4.10 -1.30
C LEU A 39 -1.08 3.66 -2.75
N THR A 40 0.19 3.52 -3.15
CA THR A 40 0.57 3.11 -4.51
C THR A 40 1.82 2.22 -4.50
N VAL A 41 2.22 1.69 -5.64
CA VAL A 41 3.50 0.96 -5.78
C VAL A 41 4.35 1.53 -6.90
N GLN A 42 5.66 1.40 -6.80
CA GLN A 42 6.55 1.68 -7.94
C GLN A 42 6.41 0.61 -9.05
N ARG A 43 6.98 0.90 -10.22
CA ARG A 43 7.09 -0.09 -11.29
C ARG A 43 7.86 -1.32 -10.77
N PRO A 44 7.43 -2.56 -11.06
CA PRO A 44 8.17 -3.76 -10.70
C PRO A 44 9.63 -3.72 -11.17
N PHE A 45 10.52 -4.26 -10.34
CA PHE A 45 11.94 -4.45 -10.64
C PHE A 45 12.41 -5.84 -10.18
N TYR A 46 13.55 -6.31 -10.70
CA TYR A 46 13.97 -7.72 -10.67
C TYR A 46 15.47 -7.88 -10.35
N PRO A 47 15.92 -7.60 -9.12
CA PRO A 47 17.31 -7.80 -8.71
C PRO A 47 17.71 -9.29 -8.64
N GLU A 48 16.73 -10.20 -8.46
CA GLU A 48 16.90 -11.66 -8.38
C GLU A 48 16.37 -12.37 -9.64
N GLU A 49 16.24 -11.65 -10.76
CA GLU A 49 15.74 -12.11 -12.06
C GLU A 49 14.27 -12.59 -12.10
N GLU A 50 13.94 -13.67 -11.41
CA GLU A 50 12.61 -14.32 -11.46
C GLU A 50 11.62 -13.71 -10.44
N THR A 51 12.14 -13.20 -9.33
CA THR A 51 11.34 -12.61 -8.25
C THR A 51 10.90 -11.19 -8.60
N CYS A 52 9.60 -10.90 -8.47
CA CYS A 52 9.05 -9.56 -8.64
C CYS A 52 9.19 -8.77 -7.33
N HIS A 53 9.94 -7.66 -7.36
CA HIS A 53 10.05 -6.76 -6.22
C HIS A 53 9.24 -5.49 -6.46
N LEU A 54 8.58 -5.01 -5.42
CA LEU A 54 7.81 -3.77 -5.41
C LEU A 54 8.16 -2.95 -4.19
N TYR A 55 8.20 -1.63 -4.38
CA TYR A 55 8.10 -0.71 -3.27
C TYR A 55 6.67 -0.25 -3.11
N LEU A 56 6.12 -0.47 -1.91
CA LEU A 56 4.89 0.15 -1.46
C LEU A 56 5.19 1.60 -1.05
N LEU A 57 4.45 2.54 -1.62
CA LEU A 57 4.58 3.96 -1.35
C LEU A 57 3.35 4.44 -0.61
N HIS A 58 3.59 5.10 0.52
CA HIS A 58 2.63 5.94 1.21
C HIS A 58 3.09 7.39 1.02
N PRO A 59 2.49 8.16 0.08
CA PRO A 59 2.88 9.53 -0.26
C PRO A 59 2.78 10.58 0.87
N PRO A 60 1.85 10.52 1.84
CA PRO A 60 2.03 11.26 3.09
C PRO A 60 3.33 10.76 3.69
N GLY A 61 4.28 11.64 4.05
CA GLY A 61 5.70 11.32 4.32
C GLY A 61 6.00 10.36 5.48
N GLY A 62 5.38 9.18 5.50
CA GLY A 62 5.29 8.22 6.59
C GLY A 62 3.87 7.70 6.78
N ILE A 63 3.75 6.52 7.41
CA ILE A 63 2.48 6.05 7.98
C ILE A 63 2.31 6.78 9.31
N VAL A 64 1.18 7.45 9.50
CA VAL A 64 0.88 8.14 10.76
C VAL A 64 -0.15 7.37 11.57
N GLY A 65 -0.13 7.58 12.89
CA GLY A 65 -1.08 6.92 13.79
C GLY A 65 -2.51 7.25 13.42
N GLY A 66 -3.24 6.26 12.89
CA GLY A 66 -4.65 6.39 12.50
C GLY A 66 -4.95 5.99 11.07
N ASP A 67 -3.95 5.84 10.19
CA ASP A 67 -4.12 5.34 8.81
C ASP A 67 -4.65 3.89 8.81
N GLU A 68 -5.54 3.57 7.86
CA GLU A 68 -6.22 2.27 7.71
C GLU A 68 -6.22 1.79 6.25
#